data_AF-A0A1S1WXK4-F1
#
_entry.id   AF-A0A1S1WXK4-F1
#
_cell.length_a   1.000
_cell.length_b   1.000
_cell.length_c   1.000
_cell.angle_alpha   90.00
_cell.angle_beta   90.00
_cell.angle_gamma   90.00
#
_symmetry.space_group_name_H-M   'P 1'
#
loop_
_entity.id
_entity.type
_entity.pdbx_description
1 polymer ?
#
loop_
_entity_poly.entity_id
_entity_poly.type
_entity_poly.pdbx_seq_one_letter_code
_entity_poly.pdbx_strand_id
1 'polypeptide(L)'
;MSNTENLAIASKRLLLSCLLGIAALFAVASPANAQVTLGAAAKFAVLGGTNVTCTAGSVLAGNIGVYPGGFTNTGCTIGGESPPATNAAADQAQEDLLRAYSALESRPCTETISTPAFTGNLPVLGPLAPGVYCFPAAVTFTDTILTLNGPASGVWIFKVGAALTGTNFSVVMTGRGQPCKVYWAVGSAATLTTSSVKGSILAGNSGVGSITLTGGTLTGRALARVANTVTGTSIFGCSAPL
;
A
#
# COMPACT_ATOMS: atom_id res chain seq x y z
N MET A 1 -71.06 20.27 14.65
CA MET A 1 -70.28 19.08 14.23
C MET A 1 -69.40 19.50 13.05
N SER A 2 -68.18 20.00 13.26
CA SER A 2 -67.32 20.41 12.13
C SER A 2 -65.81 20.59 12.43
N ASN A 3 -65.35 20.40 13.67
CA ASN A 3 -63.94 20.72 14.02
C ASN A 3 -63.07 19.50 14.37
N THR A 4 -63.64 18.31 14.50
CA THR A 4 -62.90 17.10 14.88
C THR A 4 -62.32 16.34 13.67
N GLU A 5 -62.86 16.54 12.46
CA GLU A 5 -62.42 15.82 11.25
C GLU A 5 -61.21 16.45 10.55
N ASN A 6 -60.99 17.77 10.71
CA ASN A 6 -59.87 18.48 10.09
C ASN A 6 -58.52 18.24 10.78
N LEU A 7 -58.50 17.87 12.07
CA LEU A 7 -57.26 17.56 12.79
C LEU A 7 -56.65 16.21 12.36
N ALA A 8 -57.48 15.24 11.98
CA ALA A 8 -57.02 13.91 11.58
C ALA A 8 -56.32 13.90 10.22
N ILE A 9 -56.70 14.82 9.31
CA ILE A 9 -56.13 14.90 7.96
C ILE A 9 -54.77 15.63 7.97
N ALA A 10 -54.58 16.62 8.85
CA ALA A 10 -53.30 17.32 9.01
C ALA A 10 -52.21 16.41 9.63
N SER A 11 -52.59 15.55 10.58
CA SER A 11 -51.67 14.60 11.22
C SER A 11 -51.14 13.52 10.26
N LYS A 12 -51.99 13.03 9.35
CA LYS A 12 -51.61 12.02 8.34
C LYS A 12 -50.71 12.57 7.23
N ARG A 13 -50.83 13.86 6.90
CA ARG A 13 -49.99 14.52 5.88
C ARG A 13 -48.60 14.90 6.38
N LEU A 14 -48.44 15.09 7.70
CA LEU A 14 -47.14 15.38 8.32
C LEU A 14 -46.28 14.11 8.52
N LEU A 15 -46.92 12.94 8.65
CA LEU A 15 -46.22 11.66 8.79
C LEU A 15 -45.72 11.10 7.45
N LEU A 16 -46.33 11.49 6.31
CA LEU A 16 -45.97 10.98 4.98
C LEU A 16 -44.78 11.71 4.34
N SER A 17 -44.49 12.94 4.77
CA SER A 17 -43.36 13.75 4.29
C SER A 17 -42.05 13.50 5.03
N CYS A 18 -42.07 12.75 6.14
CA CYS A 18 -40.85 12.36 6.87
C CYS A 18 -40.20 11.09 6.29
N LEU A 19 -40.94 10.28 5.51
CA LEU A 19 -40.42 9.05 4.89
C LEU A 19 -39.62 9.26 3.59
N LEU A 20 -39.64 10.47 3.00
CA LEU A 20 -38.79 10.80 1.85
C LEU A 20 -37.41 11.38 2.24
N GLY A 21 -37.18 11.65 3.54
CA GLY A 21 -35.98 12.35 4.02
C GLY A 21 -34.84 11.47 4.54
N ILE A 22 -34.98 10.13 4.54
CA ILE A 22 -34.00 9.21 5.16
C ILE A 22 -33.34 8.26 4.14
N ALA A 23 -33.76 8.27 2.87
CA ALA A 23 -33.23 7.38 1.85
C ALA A 23 -31.91 7.84 1.18
N ALA A 24 -31.36 9.00 1.57
CA ALA A 24 -30.22 9.60 0.89
C ALA A 24 -29.16 10.09 1.87
N LEU A 25 -28.44 9.18 2.54
CA LEU A 25 -26.97 9.26 2.73
C LEU A 25 -26.38 8.09 3.53
N PHE A 26 -26.92 6.87 3.42
CA PHE A 26 -26.06 5.71 3.65
C PHE A 26 -25.24 5.48 2.39
N ALA A 27 -24.22 6.32 2.20
CA ALA A 27 -23.03 5.89 1.47
C ALA A 27 -22.45 4.73 2.29
N VAL A 28 -22.98 3.54 2.04
CA VAL A 28 -22.38 2.29 2.46
C VAL A 28 -20.93 2.37 2.02
N ALA A 29 -20.03 2.50 3.00
CA ALA A 29 -18.61 2.26 2.81
C ALA A 29 -18.54 0.88 2.15
N SER A 30 -18.29 0.85 0.84
CA SER A 30 -18.32 -0.39 0.07
C SER A 30 -17.27 -1.31 0.68
N PRO A 31 -17.63 -2.47 1.26
CA PRO A 31 -16.65 -3.43 1.74
C PRO A 31 -16.17 -4.25 0.53
N ALA A 32 -15.64 -3.57 -0.49
CA ALA A 32 -15.20 -4.23 -1.73
C ALA A 32 -13.67 -4.32 -1.84
N ASN A 33 -12.93 -3.58 -1.03
CA ASN A 33 -11.48 -3.72 -0.89
C ASN A 33 -11.17 -4.66 0.29
N ALA A 34 -11.66 -5.89 0.20
CA ALA A 34 -11.20 -6.95 1.09
C ALA A 34 -9.66 -7.00 1.04
N GLN A 35 -9.03 -7.04 2.21
CA GLN A 35 -7.59 -7.09 2.38
C GLN A 35 -6.98 -8.14 1.43
N VAL A 36 -5.98 -7.77 0.64
CA VAL A 36 -5.30 -8.72 -0.24
C VAL A 36 -4.38 -9.61 0.59
N THR A 37 -4.52 -10.92 0.43
CA THR A 37 -3.60 -11.89 1.03
C THR A 37 -2.26 -11.85 0.30
N LEU A 38 -1.17 -11.77 1.07
CA LEU A 38 0.19 -11.86 0.55
C LEU A 38 0.73 -13.30 0.59
N GLY A 39 -0.07 -14.28 1.03
CA GLY A 39 0.37 -15.66 1.19
C GLY A 39 1.67 -15.78 1.99
N ALA A 40 2.60 -16.62 1.52
CA ALA A 40 3.93 -16.80 2.09
C ALA A 40 4.77 -15.51 2.06
N ALA A 41 4.55 -14.60 1.10
CA ALA A 41 5.25 -13.31 1.04
C ALA A 41 4.95 -12.42 2.25
N ALA A 42 3.83 -12.65 2.97
CA ALA A 42 3.50 -11.93 4.20
C ALA A 42 4.57 -12.06 5.30
N LYS A 43 5.34 -13.16 5.29
CA LYS A 43 6.35 -13.49 6.30
C LYS A 43 7.65 -12.70 6.14
N PHE A 44 7.86 -12.08 4.98
CA PHE A 44 9.10 -11.40 4.64
C PHE A 44 8.94 -9.88 4.69
N ALA A 45 9.92 -9.20 5.29
CA ALA A 45 10.08 -7.75 5.17
C ALA A 45 10.75 -7.38 3.84
N VAL A 46 11.68 -8.23 3.37
CA VAL A 46 12.36 -8.07 2.08
C VAL A 46 12.31 -9.39 1.32
N LEU A 47 11.86 -9.36 0.06
CA LEU A 47 11.83 -10.54 -0.81
C LEU A 47 12.41 -10.18 -2.18
N GLY A 48 13.41 -10.92 -2.67
CA GLY A 48 13.99 -10.74 -4.00
C GLY A 48 13.97 -12.02 -4.83
N GLY A 49 14.10 -11.88 -6.14
CA GLY A 49 14.18 -12.99 -7.10
C GLY A 49 15.63 -13.39 -7.36
N THR A 50 16.32 -12.59 -8.18
CA THR A 50 17.71 -12.80 -8.61
C THR A 50 18.73 -12.41 -7.56
N ASN A 51 18.42 -11.44 -6.71
CA ASN A 51 19.25 -11.07 -5.57
C ASN A 51 18.48 -10.24 -4.54
N VAL A 52 19.00 -10.26 -3.32
CA VAL A 52 18.79 -9.20 -2.33
C VAL A 52 20.18 -8.69 -1.95
N THR A 53 20.41 -7.39 -2.07
CA THR A 53 21.66 -6.73 -1.66
C THR A 53 21.33 -5.74 -0.55
N CYS A 54 22.06 -5.84 0.56
CA CYS A 54 21.89 -4.95 1.70
C CYS A 54 23.26 -4.41 2.14
N THR A 55 23.40 -3.08 2.20
CA THR A 55 24.67 -2.42 2.55
C THR A 55 24.65 -1.75 3.92
N ALA A 56 25.86 -1.40 4.41
CA ALA A 56 26.07 -0.67 5.66
C ALA A 56 25.11 0.51 5.87
N GLY A 57 24.67 0.69 7.12
CA GLY A 57 23.73 1.73 7.52
C GLY A 57 22.25 1.36 7.36
N SER A 58 21.93 0.19 6.81
CA SER A 58 20.54 -0.29 6.72
C SER A 58 20.16 -1.16 7.92
N VAL A 59 18.88 -1.12 8.30
CA VAL A 59 18.30 -1.99 9.34
C VAL A 59 17.09 -2.71 8.76
N LEU A 60 17.12 -4.05 8.74
CA LEU A 60 16.02 -4.87 8.24
C LEU A 60 15.34 -5.60 9.40
N ALA A 61 14.30 -4.99 9.97
CA ALA A 61 13.50 -5.58 11.04
C ALA A 61 12.41 -6.50 10.48
N GLY A 62 12.79 -7.72 10.12
CA GLY A 62 11.90 -8.78 9.64
C GLY A 62 12.65 -9.77 8.75
N ASN A 63 11.95 -10.83 8.32
CA ASN A 63 12.62 -11.90 7.57
C ASN A 63 12.99 -11.45 6.15
N ILE A 64 14.09 -11.99 5.65
CA ILE A 64 14.60 -11.74 4.30
C ILE A 64 14.39 -12.99 3.47
N GLY A 65 13.95 -12.88 2.23
CA GLY A 65 13.77 -14.00 1.31
C GLY A 65 14.44 -13.72 -0.02
N VAL A 66 15.06 -14.73 -0.60
CA VAL A 66 15.58 -14.67 -1.97
C VAL A 66 15.41 -16.02 -2.64
N TYR A 67 14.87 -16.03 -3.85
CA TYR A 67 14.79 -17.23 -4.69
C TYR A 67 14.58 -16.88 -6.17
N PRO A 68 15.34 -17.46 -7.12
CA PRO A 68 16.38 -18.49 -6.94
C PRO A 68 17.77 -17.92 -6.64
N GLY A 69 17.88 -16.60 -6.46
CA GLY A 69 19.14 -15.88 -6.33
C GLY A 69 19.83 -15.96 -4.98
N GLY A 70 20.78 -15.04 -4.76
CA GLY A 70 21.57 -14.94 -3.54
C GLY A 70 21.28 -13.68 -2.71
N PHE A 71 21.51 -13.79 -1.40
CA PHE A 71 21.49 -12.65 -0.49
C PHE A 71 22.93 -12.18 -0.22
N THR A 72 23.20 -10.91 -0.50
CA THR A 72 24.50 -10.27 -0.25
C THR A 72 24.33 -9.23 0.86
N ASN A 73 24.98 -9.45 2.00
CA ASN A 73 25.03 -8.50 3.10
C ASN A 73 26.44 -7.90 3.22
N THR A 74 26.58 -6.59 3.02
CA THR A 74 27.85 -5.85 3.17
C THR A 74 27.87 -4.91 4.38
N GLY A 75 26.96 -5.08 5.34
CA GLY A 75 26.98 -4.33 6.61
C GLY A 75 25.62 -3.99 7.23
N CYS A 76 24.54 -4.66 6.83
CA CYS A 76 23.21 -4.47 7.38
C CYS A 76 23.02 -5.14 8.73
N THR A 77 22.27 -4.46 9.60
CA THR A 77 21.68 -5.08 10.79
C THR A 77 20.39 -5.80 10.40
N ILE A 78 20.31 -7.10 10.67
CA ILE A 78 19.13 -7.92 10.37
C ILE A 78 18.47 -8.28 11.70
N GLY A 79 17.21 -7.89 11.86
CA GLY A 79 16.39 -8.15 13.05
C GLY A 79 15.46 -9.37 12.94
N GLY A 80 15.43 -10.04 11.79
CA GLY A 80 14.66 -11.27 11.56
C GLY A 80 15.52 -12.42 11.05
N GLU A 81 14.87 -13.46 10.52
CA GLU A 81 15.57 -14.59 9.91
C GLU A 81 16.08 -14.23 8.50
N SER A 82 17.31 -14.64 8.21
CA SER A 82 17.91 -14.61 6.87
C SER A 82 18.17 -16.05 6.42
N PRO A 83 17.26 -16.70 5.69
CA PRO A 83 17.35 -18.14 5.44
C PRO A 83 18.48 -18.51 4.46
N PRO A 84 19.08 -19.71 4.61
CA PRO A 84 20.10 -20.26 3.72
C PRO A 84 19.57 -20.74 2.34
N ALA A 85 20.49 -21.16 1.48
CA ALA A 85 20.40 -21.29 0.01
C ALA A 85 19.30 -22.20 -0.61
N THR A 86 18.49 -22.94 0.15
CA THR A 86 17.36 -23.74 -0.37
C THR A 86 16.05 -23.29 0.27
N ASN A 87 15.65 -22.06 -0.06
CA ASN A 87 14.53 -21.39 0.60
C ASN A 87 13.20 -21.68 -0.10
N ALA A 88 12.66 -22.89 0.08
CA ALA A 88 11.33 -23.26 -0.41
C ALA A 88 10.23 -22.28 0.05
N ALA A 89 10.42 -21.63 1.20
CA ALA A 89 9.52 -20.58 1.66
C ALA A 89 9.61 -19.29 0.82
N ALA A 90 10.81 -18.89 0.35
CA ALA A 90 10.97 -17.77 -0.57
C ALA A 90 10.54 -18.12 -2.00
N ASP A 91 10.72 -19.37 -2.43
CA ASP A 91 10.16 -19.88 -3.69
C ASP A 91 8.63 -19.72 -3.69
N GLN A 92 7.97 -20.29 -2.69
CA GLN A 92 6.52 -20.13 -2.54
C GLN A 92 6.10 -18.67 -2.40
N ALA A 93 6.90 -17.84 -1.72
CA ALA A 93 6.65 -16.41 -1.59
C ALA A 93 6.78 -15.64 -2.92
N GLN A 94 7.68 -16.03 -3.83
CA GLN A 94 7.77 -15.43 -5.17
C GLN A 94 6.50 -15.70 -6.00
N GLU A 95 5.95 -16.91 -5.90
CA GLU A 95 4.67 -17.22 -6.53
C GLU A 95 3.50 -16.46 -5.89
N ASP A 96 3.45 -16.41 -4.55
CA ASP A 96 2.42 -15.68 -3.82
C ASP A 96 2.49 -14.17 -4.07
N LEU A 97 3.69 -13.62 -4.25
CA LEU A 97 3.89 -12.23 -4.66
C LEU A 97 3.24 -11.98 -6.02
N LEU A 98 3.43 -12.87 -7.01
CA LEU A 98 2.77 -12.73 -8.31
C LEU A 98 1.24 -12.80 -8.18
N ARG A 99 0.71 -13.75 -7.40
CA ARG A 99 -0.74 -13.87 -7.16
C ARG A 99 -1.30 -12.63 -6.46
N ALA A 100 -0.60 -12.12 -5.45
CA ALA A 100 -1.00 -10.92 -4.73
C ALA A 100 -0.97 -9.67 -5.61
N TYR A 101 0.05 -9.52 -6.45
CA TYR A 101 0.13 -8.44 -7.44
C TYR A 101 -1.06 -8.49 -8.40
N SER A 102 -1.36 -9.64 -9.00
CA SER A 102 -2.53 -9.81 -9.87
C SER A 102 -3.86 -9.52 -9.16
N ALA A 103 -3.99 -9.89 -7.88
CA ALA A 103 -5.19 -9.62 -7.08
C ALA A 103 -5.35 -8.14 -6.68
N LEU A 104 -4.25 -7.38 -6.58
CA LEU A 104 -4.29 -5.92 -6.43
C LEU A 104 -4.69 -5.27 -7.76
N GLU A 105 -4.08 -5.70 -8.86
CA GLU A 105 -4.35 -5.16 -10.19
C GLU A 105 -5.80 -5.38 -10.65
N SER A 106 -6.43 -6.48 -10.22
CA SER A 106 -7.85 -6.75 -10.51
C SER A 106 -8.82 -5.83 -9.77
N ARG A 107 -8.37 -4.97 -8.85
CA ARG A 107 -9.25 -4.06 -8.12
C ARG A 107 -9.63 -2.86 -9.00
N PRO A 108 -10.93 -2.52 -9.06
CA PRO A 108 -11.37 -1.33 -9.80
C PRO A 108 -10.83 -0.08 -9.14
N CYS A 109 -10.41 0.89 -9.96
CA CYS A 109 -9.92 2.17 -9.47
C CYS A 109 -11.08 2.95 -8.83
N THR A 110 -10.89 3.41 -7.59
CA THR A 110 -11.73 4.43 -6.98
C THR A 110 -11.47 5.77 -7.64
N GLU A 111 -10.20 6.05 -7.93
CA GLU A 111 -9.76 7.28 -8.57
C GLU A 111 -8.60 6.97 -9.52
N THR A 112 -8.59 7.65 -10.67
CA THR A 112 -7.47 7.61 -11.62
C THR A 112 -6.77 8.96 -11.60
N ILE A 113 -5.48 8.93 -11.32
CA ILE A 113 -4.64 10.11 -11.19
C ILE A 113 -3.65 10.12 -12.35
N SER A 114 -3.90 10.98 -13.34
CA SER A 114 -3.09 11.06 -14.56
C SER A 114 -1.86 11.97 -14.43
N THR A 115 -1.69 12.65 -13.30
CA THR A 115 -0.53 13.51 -13.03
C THR A 115 0.73 12.65 -12.88
N PRO A 116 1.77 12.86 -13.69
CA PRO A 116 2.95 11.99 -13.71
C PRO A 116 3.99 12.35 -12.65
N ALA A 117 3.94 13.55 -12.09
CA ALA A 117 4.92 14.04 -11.13
C ALA A 117 4.29 14.97 -10.10
N PHE A 118 4.79 14.88 -8.87
CA PHE A 118 4.32 15.65 -7.73
C PHE A 118 5.48 16.31 -7.01
N THR A 119 5.26 17.54 -6.57
CA THR A 119 6.19 18.31 -5.74
C THR A 119 5.48 19.03 -4.61
N GLY A 120 6.15 19.17 -3.46
CA GLY A 120 5.61 19.87 -2.28
C GLY A 120 4.47 19.12 -1.58
N ASN A 121 3.81 19.79 -0.63
CA ASN A 121 2.56 19.27 -0.07
C ASN A 121 1.50 19.27 -1.17
N LEU A 122 0.76 18.18 -1.33
CA LEU A 122 -0.28 18.02 -2.35
C LEU A 122 -1.68 18.32 -1.81
N PRO A 123 -2.12 19.58 -1.69
CA PRO A 123 -3.51 19.89 -1.35
C PRO A 123 -4.48 19.41 -2.45
N VAL A 124 -4.00 19.22 -3.69
CA VAL A 124 -4.79 18.70 -4.82
C VAL A 124 -5.31 17.28 -4.58
N LEU A 125 -4.55 16.44 -3.88
CA LEU A 125 -5.01 15.10 -3.51
C LEU A 125 -5.71 15.10 -2.14
N GLY A 126 -5.39 16.05 -1.27
CA GLY A 126 -5.85 16.07 0.11
C GLY A 126 -5.44 14.81 0.88
N PRO A 127 -5.92 14.64 2.12
CA PRO A 127 -5.83 13.36 2.81
C PRO A 127 -6.65 12.29 2.07
N LEU A 128 -5.99 11.24 1.60
CA LEU A 128 -6.64 10.14 0.90
C LEU A 128 -7.37 9.22 1.88
N ALA A 129 -8.67 9.06 1.68
CA ALA A 129 -9.49 8.06 2.35
C ALA A 129 -9.10 6.63 1.88
N PRO A 130 -9.51 5.55 2.58
CA PRO A 130 -9.34 4.20 2.08
C PRO A 130 -9.92 4.03 0.67
N GLY A 131 -9.15 3.46 -0.25
CA GLY A 131 -9.52 3.39 -1.67
C GLY A 131 -8.44 2.79 -2.57
N VAL A 132 -8.76 2.68 -3.86
CA VAL A 132 -7.86 2.23 -4.91
C VAL A 132 -7.51 3.41 -5.82
N TYR A 133 -6.24 3.81 -5.82
CA TYR A 133 -5.72 4.96 -6.54
C TYR A 133 -4.82 4.47 -7.67
N CYS A 134 -5.19 4.81 -8.90
CA CYS A 134 -4.53 4.30 -10.10
C CYS A 134 -3.76 5.39 -10.83
N PHE A 135 -2.46 5.17 -11.01
CA PHE A 135 -1.60 5.93 -11.90
C PHE A 135 -1.41 5.09 -13.18
N PRO A 136 -1.95 5.52 -14.34
CA PRO A 136 -1.89 4.71 -15.56
C PRO A 136 -0.47 4.59 -16.15
N ALA A 137 0.45 5.48 -15.74
CA ALA A 137 1.83 5.53 -16.19
C ALA A 137 2.81 5.51 -14.99
N ALA A 138 4.08 5.82 -15.25
CA ALA A 138 5.05 6.05 -14.19
C ALA A 138 4.67 7.29 -13.36
N VAL A 139 5.00 7.27 -12.08
CA VAL A 139 4.76 8.39 -11.17
C VAL A 139 6.02 8.73 -10.39
N THR A 140 6.30 10.03 -10.28
CA THR A 140 7.43 10.57 -9.52
C THR A 140 6.94 11.47 -8.38
N PHE A 141 7.46 11.25 -7.18
CA PHE A 141 7.25 12.11 -6.01
C PHE A 141 8.58 12.75 -5.62
N THR A 142 8.64 14.08 -5.54
CA THR A 142 9.83 14.81 -5.10
C THR A 142 9.46 15.82 -4.04
N ASP A 143 10.14 15.80 -2.89
CA ASP A 143 9.82 16.69 -1.75
C ASP A 143 8.33 16.71 -1.42
N THR A 144 7.71 15.53 -1.43
CA THR A 144 6.24 15.38 -1.39
C THR A 144 5.79 14.70 -0.11
N ILE A 145 4.68 15.20 0.46
CA ILE A 145 3.95 14.55 1.55
C ILE A 145 2.60 14.05 1.04
N LEU A 146 2.39 12.73 1.09
CA LEU A 146 1.11 12.07 0.88
C LEU A 146 0.47 11.74 2.22
N THR A 147 -0.72 12.26 2.49
CA THR A 147 -1.46 11.96 3.72
C THR A 147 -2.52 10.90 3.47
N LEU A 148 -2.50 9.81 4.26
CA LEU A 148 -3.55 8.80 4.29
C LEU A 148 -4.38 9.01 5.56
N ASN A 149 -5.70 9.12 5.45
CA ASN A 149 -6.57 9.33 6.60
C ASN A 149 -7.70 8.30 6.62
N GLY A 150 -7.80 7.52 7.70
CA GLY A 150 -8.87 6.54 7.80
C GLY A 150 -8.88 5.75 9.10
N PRO A 151 -9.88 4.85 9.24
CA PRO A 151 -10.01 3.98 10.40
C PRO A 151 -8.95 2.87 10.37
N ALA A 152 -8.82 2.11 11.47
CA ALA A 152 -7.92 0.95 11.56
C ALA A 152 -8.26 -0.19 10.60
N SER A 153 -9.49 -0.23 10.09
CA SER A 153 -9.92 -1.14 9.03
C SER A 153 -9.60 -0.65 7.63
N GLY A 154 -9.17 0.61 7.46
CA GLY A 154 -8.90 1.22 6.16
C GLY A 154 -7.83 0.48 5.37
N VAL A 155 -8.06 0.35 4.06
CA VAL A 155 -7.14 -0.24 3.10
C VAL A 155 -6.88 0.77 1.99
N TRP A 156 -5.60 0.96 1.63
CA TRP A 156 -5.18 1.81 0.53
C TRP A 156 -4.41 0.97 -0.48
N ILE A 157 -4.81 1.05 -1.74
CA ILE A 157 -4.14 0.35 -2.85
C ILE A 157 -3.72 1.40 -3.86
N PHE A 158 -2.41 1.50 -4.10
CA PHE A 158 -1.83 2.34 -5.13
C PHE A 158 -1.38 1.44 -6.28
N LYS A 159 -1.99 1.60 -7.45
CA LYS A 159 -1.61 0.89 -8.68
C LYS A 159 -0.82 1.84 -9.56
N VAL A 160 0.41 1.48 -9.90
CA VAL A 160 1.29 2.28 -10.75
C VAL A 160 1.59 1.47 -12.00
N GLY A 161 1.12 1.94 -13.16
CA GLY A 161 1.20 1.19 -14.42
C GLY A 161 2.63 0.94 -14.90
N ALA A 162 3.60 1.74 -14.44
CA ALA A 162 5.02 1.56 -14.73
C ALA A 162 5.89 1.75 -13.47
N ALA A 163 6.85 2.67 -13.51
CA ALA A 163 7.81 2.88 -12.42
C ALA A 163 7.27 3.82 -11.33
N LEU A 164 7.62 3.55 -10.08
CA LEU A 164 7.42 4.44 -8.94
C LEU A 164 8.77 5.05 -8.56
N THR A 165 8.89 6.38 -8.62
CA THR A 165 10.10 7.09 -8.17
C THR A 165 9.75 8.02 -7.03
N GLY A 166 10.53 8.01 -5.95
CA GLY A 166 10.39 8.91 -4.82
C GLY A 166 11.73 9.48 -4.40
N THR A 167 11.82 10.79 -4.22
CA THR A 167 12.97 11.48 -3.63
C THR A 167 12.45 12.40 -2.53
N ASN A 168 12.89 12.19 -1.30
CA ASN A 168 12.31 12.88 -0.14
C ASN A 168 10.76 12.78 -0.13
N PHE A 169 10.24 11.60 -0.46
CA PHE A 169 8.81 11.30 -0.47
C PHE A 169 8.38 10.75 0.89
N SER A 170 7.36 11.35 1.49
CA SER A 170 6.83 10.96 2.81
C SER A 170 5.37 10.53 2.71
N VAL A 171 5.06 9.35 3.25
CA VAL A 171 3.69 8.89 3.44
C VAL A 171 3.35 9.01 4.92
N VAL A 172 2.53 9.99 5.24
CA VAL A 172 2.02 10.21 6.60
C VAL A 172 0.64 9.59 6.73
N MET A 173 0.32 9.12 7.93
CA MET A 173 -0.95 8.48 8.21
C MET A 173 -1.59 9.14 9.41
N THR A 174 -2.82 9.58 9.24
CA THR A 174 -3.64 10.22 10.27
C THR A 174 -4.85 9.36 10.60
N GLY A 175 -5.50 9.65 11.73
CA GLY A 175 -6.57 8.82 12.25
C GLY A 175 -6.03 7.54 12.89
N ARG A 176 -6.58 6.38 12.53
CA ARG A 176 -6.20 5.06 13.10
C ARG A 176 -5.70 4.07 12.05
N GLY A 177 -5.39 4.54 10.84
CA GLY A 177 -4.91 3.69 9.75
C GLY A 177 -3.71 2.83 10.16
N GLN A 178 -3.48 1.74 9.43
CA GLN A 178 -2.35 0.84 9.67
C GLN A 178 -1.44 0.78 8.44
N PRO A 179 -0.11 1.01 8.58
CA PRO A 179 0.84 0.93 7.47
C PRO A 179 0.74 -0.40 6.70
N CYS A 180 0.48 -1.50 7.41
CA CYS A 180 0.40 -2.84 6.84
C CYS A 180 -0.85 -3.11 5.99
N LYS A 181 -1.79 -2.16 5.93
CA LYS A 181 -2.96 -2.17 5.04
C LYS A 181 -2.81 -1.20 3.86
N VAL A 182 -1.60 -0.72 3.62
CA VAL A 182 -1.23 0.06 2.44
C VAL A 182 -0.46 -0.84 1.47
N TYR A 183 -0.86 -0.85 0.21
CA TYR A 183 -0.26 -1.67 -0.83
C TYR A 183 0.11 -0.79 -2.02
N TRP A 184 1.32 -0.99 -2.55
CA TRP A 184 1.80 -0.35 -3.77
C TRP A 184 2.07 -1.44 -4.82
N ALA A 185 1.17 -1.61 -5.78
CA ALA A 185 1.38 -2.47 -6.93
C ALA A 185 2.09 -1.66 -8.02
N VAL A 186 3.38 -1.91 -8.23
CA VAL A 186 4.22 -1.16 -9.18
C VAL A 186 4.48 -2.03 -10.40
N GLY A 187 4.12 -1.55 -11.60
CA GLY A 187 4.21 -2.32 -12.85
C GLY A 187 5.63 -2.66 -13.27
N SER A 188 6.61 -1.85 -12.86
CA SER A 188 8.03 -2.12 -13.09
C SER A 188 8.86 -1.86 -11.83
N ALA A 189 9.85 -0.97 -11.89
CA ALA A 189 10.76 -0.73 -10.78
C ALA A 189 10.20 0.30 -9.78
N ALA A 190 10.53 0.13 -8.50
CA ALA A 190 10.33 1.14 -7.47
C ALA A 190 11.69 1.65 -6.97
N THR A 191 11.91 2.96 -7.07
CA THR A 191 13.14 3.61 -6.63
C THR A 191 12.80 4.69 -5.62
N LEU A 192 13.26 4.53 -4.38
CA LEU A 192 13.01 5.48 -3.30
C LEU A 192 14.34 5.96 -2.71
N THR A 193 14.56 7.28 -2.75
CA THR A 193 15.73 7.95 -2.20
C THR A 193 15.29 8.86 -1.06
N THR A 194 15.94 8.74 0.10
CA THR A 194 15.68 9.52 1.33
C THR A 194 14.21 9.64 1.72
N SER A 195 13.41 8.62 1.36
CA SER A 195 11.95 8.63 1.48
C SER A 195 11.48 7.88 2.72
N SER A 196 10.36 8.30 3.31
CA SER A 196 9.72 7.70 4.48
C SER A 196 8.34 7.17 4.10
N VAL A 197 8.27 5.90 3.69
CA VAL A 197 7.07 5.33 3.05
C VAL A 197 6.40 4.31 3.96
N LYS A 198 5.07 4.20 3.83
CA LYS A 198 4.23 3.22 4.52
C LYS A 198 3.62 2.25 3.52
N GLY A 199 3.63 0.96 3.83
CA GLY A 199 2.98 -0.07 3.02
C GLY A 199 3.89 -1.15 2.49
N SER A 200 3.27 -2.18 1.91
CA SER A 200 3.96 -3.23 1.18
C SER A 200 4.09 -2.80 -0.28
N ILE A 201 5.33 -2.66 -0.76
CA ILE A 201 5.65 -2.43 -2.17
C ILE A 201 5.79 -3.79 -2.84
N LEU A 202 4.93 -4.03 -3.84
CA LEU A 202 4.96 -5.20 -4.71
C LEU A 202 5.41 -4.70 -6.09
N ALA A 203 6.69 -4.92 -6.40
CA ALA A 203 7.27 -4.48 -7.66
C ALA A 203 7.28 -5.61 -8.69
N GLY A 204 6.53 -5.35 -9.76
CA GLY A 204 6.54 -6.03 -11.04
C GLY A 204 5.64 -7.25 -11.18
N ASN A 205 5.52 -7.67 -12.44
CA ASN A 205 4.83 -8.87 -12.89
C ASN A 205 5.87 -9.94 -13.27
N SER A 206 5.57 -10.85 -14.20
CA SER A 206 6.53 -11.88 -14.61
C SER A 206 7.75 -11.26 -15.32
N GLY A 207 8.93 -11.33 -14.70
CA GLY A 207 10.24 -11.03 -15.31
C GLY A 207 10.77 -9.60 -15.13
N VAL A 208 9.98 -8.69 -14.55
CA VAL A 208 10.40 -7.33 -14.18
C VAL A 208 9.98 -7.04 -12.75
N GLY A 209 10.55 -6.00 -12.13
CA GLY A 209 10.15 -5.58 -10.79
C GLY A 209 11.29 -5.61 -9.79
N SER A 210 12.19 -4.64 -9.90
CA SER A 210 13.24 -4.42 -8.90
C SER A 210 12.86 -3.27 -7.97
N ILE A 211 13.31 -3.35 -6.72
CA ILE A 211 13.17 -2.28 -5.74
C ILE A 211 14.57 -1.80 -5.35
N THR A 212 14.77 -0.48 -5.39
CA THR A 212 15.99 0.18 -4.94
C THR A 212 15.63 1.21 -3.88
N LEU A 213 16.14 1.03 -2.67
CA LEU A 213 15.93 1.93 -1.53
C LEU A 213 17.29 2.51 -1.10
N THR A 214 17.39 3.83 -1.08
CA THR A 214 18.61 4.56 -0.72
C THR A 214 18.30 5.61 0.35
N GLY A 215 18.61 5.34 1.61
CA GLY A 215 18.26 6.21 2.73
C GLY A 215 16.78 6.11 3.14
N GLY A 216 16.42 6.78 4.24
CA GLY A 216 15.03 6.89 4.68
C GLY A 216 14.49 5.63 5.38
N THR A 217 13.17 5.47 5.35
CA THR A 217 12.47 4.38 6.05
C THR A 217 11.32 3.79 5.24
N LEU A 218 11.08 2.49 5.44
CA LEU A 218 9.89 1.79 4.94
C LEU A 218 9.21 1.08 6.12
N THR A 219 8.02 1.53 6.51
CA THR A 219 7.17 0.78 7.44
C THR A 219 6.26 -0.14 6.63
N GLY A 220 6.69 -1.38 6.41
CA GLY A 220 5.98 -2.32 5.56
C GLY A 220 6.87 -3.41 4.99
N ARG A 221 6.81 -3.63 3.67
CA ARG A 221 7.55 -4.71 2.99
C ARG A 221 8.09 -4.24 1.65
N ALA A 222 9.27 -4.70 1.27
CA ALA A 222 9.84 -4.54 -0.06
C ALA A 222 9.84 -5.90 -0.79
N LEU A 223 8.82 -6.14 -1.61
CA LEU A 223 8.59 -7.43 -2.28
C LEU A 223 8.85 -7.28 -3.79
N ALA A 224 10.03 -7.71 -4.24
CA ALA A 224 10.48 -7.57 -5.62
C ALA A 224 10.48 -8.92 -6.34
N ARG A 225 9.97 -8.94 -7.58
CA ARG A 225 10.07 -10.11 -8.46
C ARG A 225 11.49 -10.35 -8.97
N VAL A 226 12.29 -9.30 -9.12
CA VAL A 226 13.65 -9.38 -9.69
C VAL A 226 14.69 -9.14 -8.60
N ALA A 227 15.04 -7.88 -8.30
CA ALA A 227 16.10 -7.58 -7.35
C ALA A 227 15.64 -6.62 -6.27
N ASN A 228 16.21 -6.74 -5.08
CA ASN A 228 16.00 -5.80 -3.98
C ASN A 228 17.36 -5.27 -3.54
N THR A 229 17.58 -3.95 -3.67
CA THR A 229 18.81 -3.30 -3.22
C THR A 229 18.46 -2.29 -2.14
N VAL A 230 19.06 -2.44 -0.96
CA VAL A 230 18.81 -1.60 0.20
C VAL A 230 20.11 -1.00 0.72
N THR A 231 20.18 0.34 0.73
CA THR A 231 21.37 1.11 1.09
C THR A 231 21.00 2.21 2.06
N GLY A 232 21.43 2.11 3.32
CA GLY A 232 21.17 3.15 4.33
C GLY A 232 19.69 3.34 4.71
N THR A 233 18.82 2.39 4.38
CA THR A 233 17.37 2.45 4.64
C THR A 233 16.98 1.52 5.79
N SER A 234 16.08 1.98 6.66
CA SER A 234 15.48 1.12 7.70
C SER A 234 14.12 0.59 7.25
N ILE A 235 13.97 -0.74 7.19
CA ILE A 235 12.73 -1.42 6.86
C ILE A 235 12.16 -2.07 8.12
N PHE A 236 10.96 -1.64 8.51
CA PHE A 236 10.22 -2.20 9.63
C PHE A 236 9.09 -3.07 9.10
N GLY A 237 9.31 -4.38 9.14
CA GLY A 237 8.41 -5.41 8.67
C GLY A 237 7.06 -5.37 9.38
N CYS A 238 5.99 -5.65 8.65
CA CYS A 238 4.64 -5.79 9.22
C CYS A 238 4.43 -7.03 10.11
N SER A 239 5.43 -7.88 10.21
CA SER A 239 5.47 -9.06 11.08
C SER A 239 6.44 -8.88 12.26
N ALA A 240 7.15 -7.75 12.35
CA ALA A 240 7.99 -7.43 13.50
C ALA A 240 7.11 -6.93 14.66
N PRO A 241 7.40 -7.31 15.92
CA PRO A 241 6.82 -6.62 17.07
C PRO A 241 7.21 -5.13 16.97
N LEU A 242 6.22 -4.25 17.12
CA LEU A 242 6.45 -2.81 17.28
C LEU A 242 7.14 -2.52 18.62
#